data_AF-A0A920MQQ4-F1
#
_entry.id   AF-A0A920MQQ4-F1
#
_cell.length_a   1.000
_cell.length_b   1.000
_cell.length_c   1.000
_cell.angle_alpha   90.00
_cell.angle_beta   90.00
_cell.angle_gamma   90.00
#
_symmetry.space_group_name_H-M   'P 1'
#
loop_
_entity.id
_entity.type
_entity.pdbx_description
1 polymer ?
#
loop_
_entity_poly.entity_id
_entity_poly.type
_entity_poly.pdbx_seq_one_letter_code
_entity_poly.pdbx_strand_id
1 'polypeptide(L)' 'MQLRTFIIILTITFAFSQDPEALLRQGETQLESGDLDNAETSFNSALNVDPSFAPALQALSKLFLIKAI' A
#
# COMPACT_ATOMS: atom_id res chain seq x y z
N MET A 1 -21.54 -22.59 -14.73
CA MET A 1 -20.20 -21.96 -14.75
C MET A 1 -19.16 -23.04 -15.00
N GLN A 2 -18.17 -22.81 -15.87
CA GLN A 2 -17.12 -23.80 -16.15
C GLN A 2 -15.99 -23.73 -15.10
N LEU A 3 -15.44 -24.89 -14.73
CA LEU A 3 -14.37 -25.04 -13.73
C LEU A 3 -13.13 -24.16 -14.02
N ARG A 4 -12.78 -23.96 -15.30
CA ARG A 4 -11.68 -23.07 -15.71
C ARG A 4 -11.93 -21.61 -15.34
N THR A 5 -13.15 -21.13 -15.50
CA THR A 5 -13.52 -19.74 -15.15
C THR A 5 -13.40 -19.50 -13.65
N PHE A 6 -13.76 -20.50 -12.84
CA PHE A 6 -13.63 -20.43 -11.38
C PHE A 6 -12.16 -20.33 -10.93
N ILE A 7 -11.27 -21.14 -11.52
CA ILE A 7 -9.84 -21.12 -11.21
C ILE A 7 -9.23 -19.75 -11.56
N ILE A 8 -9.59 -19.17 -12.71
CA ILE A 8 -9.08 -17.86 -13.13
C ILE A 8 -9.47 -16.77 -12.13
N ILE A 9 -10.74 -16.74 -11.70
CA ILE A 9 -11.22 -15.75 -10.70
C ILE A 9 -10.49 -15.92 -9.36
N LEU A 10 -10.31 -17.17 -8.92
CA LEU A 10 -9.62 -17.49 -7.66
C LEU A 10 -8.15 -17.05 -7.68
N THR A 11 -7.45 -17.26 -8.80
CA THR A 11 -6.04 -16.84 -8.93
C THR A 11 -5.88 -15.32 -8.98
N ILE A 12 -6.86 -14.61 -9.54
CA ILE A 12 -6.86 -13.16 -9.63
C ILE A 12 -7.06 -12.57 -8.23
N THR A 13 -8.05 -13.02 -7.46
CA THR A 13 -8.28 -12.52 -6.09
C THR A 13 -7.10 -12.79 -5.17
N PHE A 14 -6.42 -13.93 -5.31
CA PHE A 14 -5.23 -14.25 -4.52
C PHE A 14 -4.00 -13.41 -4.91
N ALA A 15 -3.85 -13.08 -6.20
CA ALA A 15 -2.76 -12.22 -6.67
C ALA A 15 -2.86 -10.77 -6.15
N PHE A 16 -4.05 -10.35 -5.71
CA PHE A 16 -4.32 -9.01 -5.20
C PHE A 16 -4.55 -8.96 -3.68
N SER A 17 -4.19 -10.01 -2.91
CA SER A 17 -4.14 -9.87 -1.44
C SER A 17 -2.97 -8.96 -1.07
N GLN A 18 -3.21 -7.65 -1.08
CA GLN A 18 -2.24 -6.66 -0.68
C GLN A 18 -2.14 -6.69 0.85
N ASP A 19 -0.94 -6.90 1.38
CA ASP A 19 -0.61 -6.83 2.81
C ASP A 19 -0.31 -5.37 3.17
N PRO A 20 -1.00 -4.73 4.14
CA PRO A 20 -0.75 -3.32 4.47
C PRO A 20 0.70 -3.09 4.92
N GLU A 21 1.32 -4.06 5.58
CA GLU A 21 2.75 -4.05 5.93
C GLU A 21 3.67 -4.02 4.70
N ALA A 22 3.33 -4.74 3.61
CA ALA A 22 4.11 -4.73 2.39
C ALA A 22 4.04 -3.36 1.68
N LEU A 23 2.85 -2.78 1.63
CA LEU A 23 2.63 -1.43 1.09
C LEU A 23 3.33 -0.36 1.93
N LEU A 24 3.36 -0.50 3.26
CA LEU A 24 4.14 0.36 4.15
C LEU A 24 5.63 0.31 3.81
N ARG A 25 6.24 -0.89 3.75
CA ARG A 25 7.68 -1.05 3.43
C ARG A 25 8.04 -0.43 2.08
N GLN A 26 7.16 -0.59 1.09
CA GLN A 26 7.34 0.04 -0.22
C GLN A 26 7.33 1.57 -0.11
N GLY A 27 6.36 2.13 0.61
CA GLY A 27 6.27 3.58 0.84
C GLY A 27 7.48 4.13 1.62
N GLU A 28 7.98 3.39 2.61
CA GLU A 28 9.20 3.74 3.35
C GLU A 28 10.42 3.77 2.43
N THR A 29 10.56 2.79 1.54
CA THR A 29 11.65 2.75 0.56
C THR A 29 11.58 3.95 -0.40
N GLN A 30 10.37 4.29 -0.87
CA GLN A 30 10.16 5.45 -1.74
C GLN A 30 10.48 6.75 -1.01
N LEU A 31 10.03 6.89 0.25
CA LEU A 31 10.32 8.04 1.11
C LEU A 31 11.83 8.22 1.31
N GLU A 32 12.56 7.14 1.58
CA GLU A 32 14.02 7.15 1.73
C GLU A 32 14.73 7.56 0.44
N SER A 33 14.19 7.20 -0.72
CA SER A 33 14.71 7.61 -2.02
C SER A 33 14.34 9.06 -2.42
N GLY A 34 13.49 9.73 -1.63
CA GLY A 34 12.99 11.07 -1.93
C GLY A 34 11.82 11.11 -2.91
N ASP A 35 11.28 9.95 -3.31
CA ASP A 35 10.10 9.82 -4.17
C ASP A 35 8.82 10.02 -3.34
N LEU A 36 8.57 11.26 -2.95
CA LEU A 36 7.53 11.61 -1.97
C LEU A 36 6.11 11.31 -2.50
N ASP A 37 5.87 11.43 -3.81
CA ASP A 37 4.54 11.22 -4.37
C ASP A 37 4.17 9.74 -4.46
N ASN A 38 5.13 8.89 -4.81
CA ASN A 38 4.89 7.45 -4.77
C ASN A 38 4.81 6.94 -3.33
N ALA A 39 5.62 7.48 -2.41
CA ALA A 39 5.53 7.13 -0.99
C ALA A 39 4.12 7.41 -0.42
N GLU A 40 3.56 8.59 -0.72
CA GLU A 40 2.19 8.94 -0.32
C GLU A 40 1.15 7.97 -0.91
N THR A 41 1.32 7.60 -2.17
CA THR A 41 0.44 6.63 -2.85
C THR A 41 0.49 5.25 -2.17
N SER A 42 1.69 4.77 -1.83
CA SER A 42 1.87 3.49 -1.15
C SER A 42 1.30 3.48 0.27
N PHE A 43 1.50 4.55 1.06
CA PHE A 43 0.91 4.65 2.39
C PHE A 43 -0.62 4.73 2.36
N ASN A 44 -1.20 5.51 1.43
CA ASN A 44 -2.65 5.55 1.24
C ASN A 44 -3.19 4.19 0.78
N SER A 45 -2.44 3.45 -0.03
CA SER A 45 -2.82 2.09 -0.42
C SER A 45 -2.87 1.15 0.79
N ALA A 46 -1.93 1.27 1.74
CA ALA A 46 -1.97 0.48 2.97
C ALA A 46 -3.25 0.79 3.79
N LEU A 47 -3.67 2.06 3.85
CA LEU A 47 -4.91 2.48 4.50
C LEU A 47 -6.17 2.04 3.75
N ASN A 48 -6.11 1.86 2.44
CA ASN A 48 -7.22 1.28 1.69
C ASN A 48 -7.43 -0.21 2.01
N VAL A 49 -6.36 -0.91 2.41
CA VAL A 49 -6.44 -2.31 2.86
C VAL A 49 -6.94 -2.38 4.30
N ASP A 50 -6.33 -1.62 5.21
CA ASP A 50 -6.77 -1.47 6.60
C ASP A 50 -6.83 0.02 6.98
N PRO A 51 -8.03 0.63 7.05
CA PRO A 51 -8.20 2.04 7.41
C PRO A 51 -7.70 2.40 8.81
N SER A 52 -7.53 1.42 9.70
CA SER A 52 -7.05 1.62 11.07
C SER A 52 -5.55 1.34 11.23
N PHE A 53 -4.84 1.10 10.13
CA PHE A 53 -3.44 0.72 10.13
C PHE A 53 -2.52 1.88 10.58
N ALA A 54 -2.30 1.95 11.89
CA ALA A 54 -1.54 3.01 12.54
C ALA A 54 -0.15 3.28 11.95
N PRO A 55 0.64 2.27 11.51
CA PRO A 55 1.95 2.52 10.89
C PRO A 55 1.87 3.41 9.63
N ALA A 56 0.87 3.22 8.77
CA ALA A 56 0.73 4.04 7.57
C ALA A 56 0.30 5.49 7.88
N LEU A 57 -0.54 5.70 8.89
CA LEU A 57 -0.88 7.05 9.38
C LEU A 57 0.35 7.78 9.92
N GLN A 58 1.20 7.08 10.68
CA GLN A 58 2.46 7.62 11.18
C GLN A 58 3.40 7.98 10.03
N ALA A 59 3.52 7.11 9.03
CA ALA A 59 4.36 7.33 7.87
C ALA A 59 3.90 8.54 7.03
N LEU A 60 2.59 8.70 6.79
CA LEU A 60 2.02 9.89 6.15
C LEU A 60 2.31 11.17 6.94
N SER A 61 2.19 11.13 8.27
CA SER A 61 2.53 12.26 9.14
C SER A 61 3.99 12.68 8.95
N LYS A 62 4.92 11.72 8.91
CA LYS A 62 6.35 11.98 8.63
C LYS A 62 6.55 12.55 7.23
N LEU A 63 5.90 11.98 6.22
CA LEU A 63 5.99 12.44 4.83
C LEU A 63 5.54 13.90 4.68
N PHE A 64 4.41 14.28 5.29
CA PHE A 64 3.92 15.65 5.19
C PHE A 64 4.77 16.67 5.94
N LEU A 65 5.45 16.27 7.03
CA LEU A 65 6.47 17.11 7.66
C LEU A 65 7.65 17.37 6.73
N ILE A 66 8.07 16.39 5.92
CA ILE A 66 9.14 16.55 4.93
C ILE A 66 8.68 17.48 3.79
N LYS A 67 7.46 17.29 3.26
CA LYS A 67 6.90 18.13 2.19
C LYS A 67 6.70 19.60 2.59
N ALA A 68 6.66 19.89 3.90
CA ALA A 68 6.43 21.23 4.42
C ALA A 68 7.72 22.09 4.54
N ILE A 69 8.89 21.51 4.31
CA ILE A 69 10.21 22.16 4.38
C ILE A 69 10.67 22.51 2.96
#